data_AF-A0A660ZCX6-F1
#
_entry.id   AF-A0A660ZCX6-F1
#
_cell.length_a   1.000
_cell.length_b   1.000
_cell.length_c   1.000
_cell.angle_alpha   90.00
_cell.angle_beta   90.00
_cell.angle_gamma   90.00
#
_symmetry.space_group_name_H-M   'P 1'
#
loop_
_entity.id
_entity.type
_entity.pdbx_description
1 polymer ?
#
loop_
_entity_poly.entity_id
_entity_poly.type
_entity_poly.pdbx_seq_one_letter_code
_entity_poly.pdbx_strand_id
1 'polypeptide(L)'
;MTKLSVAGMIFLLLVAAGTATGFQASEGEMDYLIIDVDPDTVTGPWLNATLEGLGYTGTYTRDTTYFWNLVDYRTVWVLLGVSPNTSMISPSQGSKLESYLSSGGNLYVEGGDVFFWDPGHGGWQKINEYMGTVAQDDGTSDLGPVRGLENPLIPQLVGQSWDYEGGNDWIDHIEADPTPAYGGEAYDVLQDADQYYYTGVAYSQGTWRTFASTGQLGGYRAGT
;
A
#
# COMPACT_ATOMS: atom_id res chain seq x y z
N MET A 1 -14.07 24.21 -2.47
CA MET A 1 -13.86 22.93 -3.17
C MET A 1 -13.46 21.91 -2.12
N THR A 2 -14.41 21.09 -1.69
CA THR A 2 -14.28 20.15 -0.57
C THR A 2 -13.46 18.94 -1.01
N LYS A 3 -12.14 18.97 -0.76
CA LYS A 3 -11.15 17.94 -1.14
C LYS A 3 -11.14 16.70 -0.24
N LEU A 4 -12.25 16.36 0.42
CA LEU A 4 -12.40 15.05 1.04
C LEU A 4 -13.82 14.58 0.77
N SER A 5 -14.02 13.88 -0.35
CA SER A 5 -15.13 12.95 -0.41
C SER A 5 -14.82 11.79 0.54
N VAL A 6 -15.88 11.11 0.96
CA VAL A 6 -15.87 9.90 1.79
C VAL A 6 -14.85 8.84 1.32
N ALA A 7 -14.39 8.90 0.06
CA ALA A 7 -13.26 8.14 -0.50
C ALA A 7 -11.99 8.14 0.34
N GLY A 8 -11.54 9.32 0.81
CA GLY A 8 -10.33 9.43 1.62
C GLY A 8 -10.50 8.78 3.00
N MET A 9 -11.69 8.86 3.59
CA MET A 9 -11.97 8.24 4.90
C MET A 9 -12.09 6.72 4.82
N ILE A 10 -12.46 6.14 3.68
CA ILE A 10 -12.56 4.67 3.52
C ILE A 10 -11.19 4.03 3.30
N PHE A 11 -10.27 4.70 2.60
CA PHE A 11 -8.87 4.26 2.56
C PHE A 11 -8.13 4.44 3.90
N LEU A 12 -8.54 5.42 4.72
CA LEU A 12 -7.99 5.62 6.07
C LEU A 12 -8.62 4.71 7.16
N LEU A 13 -9.77 4.09 6.89
CA LEU A 13 -10.32 3.04 7.77
C LEU A 13 -9.46 1.76 7.75
N LEU A 14 -8.62 1.55 6.72
CA LEU A 14 -7.61 0.49 6.72
C LEU A 14 -6.52 0.66 7.79
N VAL A 15 -6.30 1.89 8.30
CA VAL A 15 -5.23 2.18 9.27
C VAL A 15 -5.78 2.61 10.64
N ALA A 16 -7.08 2.93 10.72
CA ALA A 16 -7.81 3.15 11.98
C ALA A 16 -8.41 1.88 12.61
N ALA A 17 -8.60 0.80 11.83
CA ALA A 17 -9.21 -0.45 12.29
C ALA A 17 -8.30 -1.30 13.20
N GLY A 18 -7.23 -0.69 13.73
CA GLY A 18 -6.61 -1.09 14.98
C GLY A 18 -7.61 -1.31 16.13
N THR A 19 -8.75 -0.62 16.09
CA THR A 19 -9.70 -0.56 17.23
C THR A 19 -11.01 -1.34 17.04
N ALA A 20 -11.31 -1.89 15.85
CA ALA A 20 -12.57 -2.60 15.60
C ALA A 20 -12.40 -4.12 15.35
N THR A 21 -11.20 -4.58 14.98
CA THR A 21 -10.97 -6.01 14.67
C THR A 21 -9.59 -6.46 15.16
N GLY A 22 -9.43 -6.58 16.49
CA GLY A 22 -8.38 -7.43 17.09
C GLY A 22 -6.95 -7.23 16.56
N PHE A 23 -6.56 -5.99 16.27
CA PHE A 23 -5.17 -5.62 15.98
C PHE A 23 -4.41 -5.68 17.31
N GLN A 24 -3.55 -6.68 17.52
CA GLN A 24 -2.49 -6.48 18.50
C GLN A 24 -1.51 -5.51 17.85
N ALA A 25 -1.54 -4.25 18.29
CA ALA A 25 -0.53 -3.28 17.91
C ALA A 25 0.86 -3.87 18.20
N SER A 26 1.81 -3.63 17.30
CA SER A 26 3.21 -3.68 17.71
C SER A 26 3.39 -2.75 18.92
N GLU A 27 4.41 -3.00 19.74
CA GLU A 27 4.73 -2.15 20.90
C GLU A 27 5.19 -0.73 20.51
N GLY A 28 5.13 -0.36 19.22
CA GLY A 28 5.52 0.95 18.70
C GLY A 28 4.78 2.09 19.39
N GLU A 29 5.56 3.10 19.80
CA GLU A 29 5.06 4.30 20.48
C GLU A 29 4.29 5.23 19.53
N MET A 30 4.58 5.18 18.22
CA MET A 30 3.97 6.02 17.19
C MET A 30 3.01 5.22 16.29
N ASP A 31 1.96 5.88 15.80
CA ASP A 31 0.95 5.25 14.94
C ASP A 31 1.46 4.94 13.53
N TYR A 32 2.28 5.83 12.94
CA TYR A 32 2.74 5.64 11.55
C TYR A 32 4.13 6.22 11.24
N LEU A 33 4.79 5.60 10.27
CA LEU A 33 5.93 6.14 9.53
C LEU A 33 5.61 6.13 8.04
N ILE A 34 5.70 7.27 7.37
CA ILE A 34 5.62 7.38 5.91
C ILE A 34 7.04 7.63 5.39
N ILE A 35 7.55 6.67 4.60
CA ILE A 35 8.79 6.78 3.85
C ILE A 35 8.42 7.07 2.40
N ASP A 36 8.46 8.35 2.03
CA ASP A 36 8.07 8.88 0.73
C ASP A 36 9.30 9.06 -0.17
N VAL A 37 9.62 7.98 -0.88
CA VAL A 37 10.72 7.95 -1.86
C VAL A 37 10.21 8.12 -3.30
N ASP A 38 8.90 8.30 -3.47
CA ASP A 38 8.28 8.79 -4.69
C ASP A 38 8.93 10.13 -5.08
N PRO A 39 9.57 10.25 -6.25
CA PRO A 39 10.14 11.50 -6.73
C PRO A 39 9.09 12.63 -6.80
N ASP A 40 7.86 12.32 -7.17
CA ASP A 40 6.76 13.27 -7.38
C ASP A 40 5.96 13.58 -6.11
N THR A 41 6.10 12.77 -5.06
CA THR A 41 5.48 12.95 -3.73
C THR A 41 3.97 13.16 -3.76
N VAL A 42 3.27 12.41 -4.64
CA VAL A 42 1.84 12.64 -4.90
C VAL A 42 1.00 12.27 -3.66
N THR A 43 1.38 11.21 -2.95
CA THR A 43 0.64 10.67 -1.80
C THR A 43 1.11 11.22 -0.46
N GLY A 44 2.42 11.29 -0.22
CA GLY A 44 3.01 11.44 1.12
C GLY A 44 2.54 12.65 1.93
N PRO A 45 2.67 13.89 1.42
CA PRO A 45 2.23 15.09 2.14
C PRO A 45 0.73 15.11 2.46
N TRP A 46 -0.10 14.64 1.51
CA TRP A 46 -1.55 14.57 1.72
C TRP A 46 -1.91 13.50 2.75
N LEU A 47 -1.29 12.33 2.70
CA LEU A 47 -1.51 11.24 3.64
C LEU A 47 -1.13 11.68 5.06
N ASN A 48 0.04 12.31 5.22
CA ASN A 48 0.49 12.82 6.52
C ASN A 48 -0.50 13.84 7.10
N ALA A 49 -0.89 14.86 6.32
CA ALA A 49 -1.83 15.87 6.78
C ALA A 49 -3.21 15.27 7.14
N THR A 50 -3.61 14.21 6.44
CA THR A 50 -4.87 13.53 6.72
C THR A 50 -4.79 12.71 8.02
N LEU A 51 -3.69 11.98 8.25
CA LEU A 51 -3.46 11.23 9.48
C LEU A 51 -3.35 12.16 10.71
N GLU A 52 -2.61 13.26 10.61
CA GLU A 52 -2.53 14.29 11.65
C GLU A 52 -3.90 14.91 11.94
N GLY A 53 -4.68 15.22 10.89
CA GLY A 53 -6.03 15.76 11.03
C GLY A 53 -7.02 14.81 11.71
N LEU A 54 -6.77 13.50 11.66
CA LEU A 54 -7.53 12.47 12.38
C LEU A 54 -7.02 12.19 13.80
N GLY A 55 -5.91 12.82 14.21
CA GLY A 55 -5.33 12.67 15.54
C GLY A 55 -4.33 11.52 15.67
N TYR A 56 -3.87 10.92 14.57
CA TYR A 56 -2.76 9.98 14.61
C TYR A 56 -1.43 10.71 14.77
N THR A 57 -0.50 10.04 15.43
CA THR A 57 0.85 10.54 15.69
C THR A 57 1.87 9.73 14.91
N GLY A 58 2.80 10.39 14.23
CA GLY A 58 3.74 9.68 13.39
C GLY A 58 4.77 10.58 12.73
N THR A 59 5.49 10.00 11.78
CA THR A 59 6.57 10.66 11.06
C THR A 59 6.34 10.57 9.56
N TYR A 60 6.41 11.70 8.87
CA TYR A 60 6.60 11.76 7.42
C TYR A 60 8.06 12.08 7.11
N THR A 61 8.67 11.31 6.21
CA THR A 61 10.07 11.51 5.82
C THR A 61 10.32 11.08 4.37
N ARG A 62 11.31 11.72 3.74
CA ARG A 62 11.92 11.26 2.49
C ARG A 62 13.30 10.64 2.69
N ASP A 63 13.76 10.58 3.94
CA ASP A 63 15.06 10.06 4.32
C ASP A 63 15.02 8.52 4.42
N THR A 64 15.71 7.85 3.50
CA THR A 64 15.76 6.39 3.44
C THR A 64 16.50 5.75 4.62
N THR A 65 17.20 6.51 5.46
CA THR A 65 17.81 5.96 6.68
C THR A 65 16.77 5.47 7.68
N TYR A 66 15.51 5.88 7.56
CA TYR A 66 14.41 5.41 8.40
C TYR A 66 14.06 3.93 8.22
N PHE A 67 14.47 3.27 7.12
CA PHE A 67 14.36 1.82 6.99
C PHE A 67 15.09 1.05 8.11
N TRP A 68 16.02 1.69 8.84
CA TRP A 68 16.72 1.08 9.98
C TRP A 68 16.07 1.37 11.34
N ASN A 69 14.99 2.16 11.38
CA ASN A 69 14.31 2.63 12.59
C ASN A 69 12.78 2.38 12.54
N LEU A 70 12.37 1.16 12.18
CA LEU A 70 10.95 0.84 11.95
C LEU A 70 10.18 0.40 13.21
N VAL A 71 10.89 -0.08 14.24
CA VAL A 71 10.30 -0.76 15.41
C VAL A 71 9.41 0.15 16.27
N ASP A 72 9.62 1.47 16.21
CA ASP A 72 8.87 2.45 16.99
C ASP A 72 7.47 2.75 16.41
N TYR A 73 7.14 2.16 15.26
CA TYR A 73 5.93 2.48 14.50
C TYR A 73 4.99 1.26 14.38
N ARG A 74 3.68 1.52 14.47
CA ARG A 74 2.64 0.48 14.28
C ARG A 74 2.41 0.12 12.82
N THR A 75 2.49 1.12 11.95
CA THR A 75 2.36 0.97 10.50
C THR A 75 3.44 1.75 9.77
N VAL A 76 4.04 1.14 8.76
CA VAL A 76 4.99 1.75 7.84
C VAL A 76 4.34 1.86 6.47
N TRP A 77 4.45 3.01 5.83
CA TRP A 77 4.00 3.28 4.47
C TRP A 77 5.22 3.56 3.61
N VAL A 78 5.42 2.79 2.54
CA VAL A 78 6.50 3.02 1.57
C VAL A 78 5.87 3.45 0.26
N LEU A 79 6.19 4.66 -0.18
CA LEU A 79 5.62 5.27 -1.38
C LEU A 79 6.72 5.42 -2.41
N LEU A 80 6.56 4.78 -3.57
CA LEU A 80 7.65 4.61 -4.54
C LEU A 80 7.48 5.41 -5.83
N GLY A 81 6.24 5.83 -6.13
CA GLY A 81 5.92 6.52 -7.37
C GLY A 81 5.58 5.57 -8.50
N VAL A 82 5.44 6.11 -9.70
CA VAL A 82 5.07 5.38 -10.93
C VAL A 82 6.00 5.84 -12.03
N SER A 83 6.34 4.94 -12.95
CA SER A 83 7.16 5.24 -14.12
C SER A 83 6.66 6.51 -14.86
N PRO A 84 7.56 7.33 -15.41
CA PRO A 84 9.03 7.24 -15.37
C PRO A 84 9.66 7.76 -14.06
N ASN A 85 8.87 8.29 -13.13
CA ASN A 85 9.32 8.88 -11.88
C ASN A 85 9.07 7.91 -10.72
N THR A 86 9.87 6.85 -10.67
CA THR A 86 9.74 5.79 -9.66
C THR A 86 11.05 5.57 -8.90
N SER A 87 10.92 4.99 -7.72
CA SER A 87 11.98 4.46 -6.87
C SER A 87 11.72 2.99 -6.59
N MET A 88 12.77 2.23 -6.25
CA MET A 88 12.64 0.82 -5.85
C MET A 88 13.06 0.59 -4.40
N ILE A 89 12.50 -0.43 -3.76
CA ILE A 89 12.97 -0.91 -2.46
C ILE A 89 14.20 -1.78 -2.71
N SER A 90 15.39 -1.34 -2.26
CA SER A 90 16.60 -2.16 -2.40
C SER A 90 16.55 -3.44 -1.53
N PRO A 91 17.34 -4.48 -1.81
CA PRO A 91 17.35 -5.71 -1.02
C PRO A 91 17.70 -5.51 0.46
N SER A 92 18.53 -4.51 0.77
CA SER A 92 18.90 -4.18 2.15
C SER A 92 17.76 -3.52 2.92
N GLN A 93 16.98 -2.65 2.27
CA GLN A 93 15.76 -2.05 2.82
C GLN A 93 14.67 -3.12 2.98
N GLY A 94 14.49 -3.98 1.97
CA GLY A 94 13.59 -5.14 2.02
C GLY A 94 13.86 -6.01 3.24
N SER A 95 15.13 -6.36 3.49
CA SER A 95 15.52 -7.14 4.68
C SER A 95 15.11 -6.50 6.02
N LYS A 96 14.99 -5.15 6.07
CA LYS A 96 14.50 -4.45 7.26
C LYS A 96 12.98 -4.52 7.38
N LEU A 97 12.26 -4.39 6.28
CA LEU A 97 10.82 -4.62 6.24
C LEU A 97 10.48 -6.06 6.65
N GLU A 98 11.23 -7.06 6.18
CA GLU A 98 11.09 -8.47 6.58
C GLU A 98 11.18 -8.63 8.10
N SER A 99 12.20 -8.02 8.72
CA SER A 99 12.41 -8.07 10.17
C SER A 99 11.29 -7.36 10.94
N TYR A 100 10.82 -6.23 10.42
CA TYR A 100 9.73 -5.44 11.00
C TYR A 100 8.40 -6.19 10.96
N LEU A 101 8.03 -6.78 9.82
CA LEU A 101 6.82 -7.60 9.67
C LEU A 101 6.87 -8.84 10.57
N SER A 102 8.02 -9.51 10.63
CA SER A 102 8.23 -10.67 11.54
C SER A 102 8.09 -10.31 13.02
N SER A 103 8.20 -9.02 13.37
CA SER A 103 8.00 -8.49 14.72
C SER A 103 6.58 -7.98 14.98
N GLY A 104 5.64 -8.19 14.05
CA GLY A 104 4.23 -7.77 14.16
C GLY A 104 3.94 -6.36 13.67
N GLY A 105 4.86 -5.75 12.92
CA GLY A 105 4.62 -4.47 12.24
C GLY A 105 3.64 -4.61 11.08
N ASN A 106 3.04 -3.51 10.63
CA ASN A 106 2.14 -3.48 9.46
C ASN A 106 2.73 -2.64 8.34
N LEU A 107 2.50 -3.03 7.08
CA LEU A 107 3.15 -2.40 5.93
C LEU A 107 2.15 -2.08 4.81
N TYR A 108 2.16 -0.83 4.36
CA TYR A 108 1.59 -0.43 3.08
C TYR A 108 2.73 -0.17 2.09
N VAL A 109 2.59 -0.66 0.87
CA VAL A 109 3.49 -0.31 -0.25
C VAL A 109 2.65 0.12 -1.43
N GLU A 110 3.00 1.27 -2.01
CA GLU A 110 2.52 1.65 -3.34
C GLU A 110 3.65 1.92 -4.31
N GLY A 111 3.44 1.53 -5.56
CA GLY A 111 4.30 1.85 -6.70
C GLY A 111 3.90 1.10 -7.96
N GLY A 112 4.14 1.72 -9.11
CA GLY A 112 3.76 1.17 -10.43
C GLY A 112 4.50 -0.13 -10.78
N ASP A 113 5.81 -0.15 -10.52
CA ASP A 113 6.76 -1.20 -10.96
C ASP A 113 7.20 -2.17 -9.84
N VAL A 114 6.72 -1.96 -8.61
CA VAL A 114 7.36 -2.53 -7.41
C VAL A 114 7.13 -4.04 -7.25
N PHE A 115 6.05 -4.58 -7.82
CA PHE A 115 5.64 -5.97 -7.64
C PHE A 115 6.07 -6.88 -8.80
N PHE A 116 6.19 -6.37 -10.03
CA PHE A 116 6.60 -7.15 -11.21
C PHE A 116 8.01 -6.78 -11.68
N TRP A 117 8.24 -5.53 -12.10
CA TRP A 117 9.51 -5.11 -12.71
C TRP A 117 10.68 -5.10 -11.72
N ASP A 118 10.53 -4.40 -10.60
CA ASP A 118 11.61 -4.11 -9.65
C ASP A 118 12.28 -5.37 -9.08
N PRO A 119 11.56 -6.43 -8.66
CA PRO A 119 12.16 -7.67 -8.16
C PRO A 119 13.16 -8.30 -9.15
N GLY A 120 12.93 -8.15 -10.46
CA GLY A 120 13.82 -8.62 -11.52
C GLY A 120 15.00 -7.69 -11.82
N HIS A 121 14.93 -6.43 -11.38
CA HIS A 121 15.85 -5.36 -11.79
C HIS A 121 16.64 -4.73 -10.63
N GLY A 122 16.76 -5.46 -9.52
CA GLY A 122 17.60 -5.06 -8.38
C GLY A 122 16.83 -4.54 -7.17
N GLY A 123 15.49 -4.60 -7.21
CA GLY A 123 14.62 -4.36 -6.08
C GLY A 123 14.52 -5.55 -5.11
N TRP A 124 13.60 -5.44 -4.16
CA TRP A 124 13.38 -6.43 -3.11
C TRP A 124 12.64 -7.66 -3.65
N GLN A 125 13.41 -8.72 -3.89
CA GLN A 125 12.97 -9.94 -4.55
C GLN A 125 11.80 -10.67 -3.87
N LYS A 126 11.62 -10.51 -2.55
CA LYS A 126 10.58 -11.21 -1.78
C LYS A 126 9.34 -10.37 -1.50
N ILE A 127 9.22 -9.18 -2.12
CA ILE A 127 8.09 -8.30 -1.84
C ILE A 127 6.76 -9.03 -1.99
N ASN A 128 6.57 -9.80 -3.06
CA ASN A 128 5.34 -10.52 -3.31
C ASN A 128 5.00 -11.54 -2.20
N GLU A 129 5.99 -12.27 -1.69
CA GLU A 129 5.82 -13.23 -0.60
C GLU A 129 5.31 -12.57 0.70
N TYR A 130 5.81 -11.37 1.02
CA TYR A 130 5.45 -10.65 2.25
C TYR A 130 4.17 -9.81 2.09
N MET A 131 3.83 -9.45 0.87
CA MET A 131 2.63 -8.68 0.53
C MET A 131 1.42 -9.58 0.21
N GLY A 132 1.63 -10.90 0.15
CA GLY A 132 0.58 -11.87 -0.18
C GLY A 132 0.09 -11.73 -1.61
N THR A 133 0.98 -11.31 -2.53
CA THR A 133 0.66 -11.05 -3.93
C THR A 133 1.33 -12.07 -4.87
N VAL A 134 0.74 -12.24 -6.05
CA VAL A 134 1.35 -12.87 -7.22
C VAL A 134 1.35 -11.84 -8.34
N ALA A 135 2.54 -11.51 -8.84
CA ALA A 135 2.70 -10.60 -9.96
C ALA A 135 2.29 -11.30 -11.27
N GLN A 136 1.45 -10.66 -12.07
CA GLN A 136 0.88 -11.23 -13.30
C GLN A 136 1.51 -10.62 -14.56
N ASP A 137 1.61 -9.29 -14.61
CA ASP A 137 2.09 -8.53 -15.77
C ASP A 137 2.71 -7.19 -15.31
N ASP A 138 3.61 -6.66 -16.12
CA ASP A 138 4.22 -5.32 -16.02
C ASP A 138 3.22 -4.21 -16.41
N GLY A 139 2.10 -4.62 -16.98
CA GLY A 139 0.97 -3.76 -17.32
C GLY A 139 1.30 -2.70 -18.37
N THR A 140 0.42 -1.71 -18.46
CA THR A 140 0.56 -0.61 -19.41
C THR A 140 0.13 0.73 -18.78
N SER A 141 -0.47 1.63 -19.57
CA SER A 141 -0.84 2.99 -19.18
C SER A 141 -2.34 3.21 -19.18
N ASP A 142 -3.09 2.27 -18.60
CA ASP A 142 -4.55 2.17 -18.72
C ASP A 142 -5.29 2.05 -17.38
N LEU A 143 -4.65 2.39 -16.25
CA LEU A 143 -5.28 2.39 -14.94
C LEU A 143 -6.38 3.47 -14.83
N GLY A 144 -7.57 3.04 -14.44
CA GLY A 144 -8.68 3.88 -14.04
C GLY A 144 -9.87 3.81 -15.01
N PRO A 145 -11.13 3.85 -14.48
CA PRO A 145 -11.50 3.97 -13.07
C PRO A 145 -11.19 2.72 -12.23
N VAL A 146 -10.99 2.89 -10.92
CA VAL A 146 -10.71 1.78 -9.99
C VAL A 146 -11.89 1.57 -9.06
N ARG A 147 -12.27 0.32 -8.85
CA ARG A 147 -13.36 -0.08 -7.95
C ARG A 147 -12.86 -0.92 -6.79
N GLY A 148 -13.52 -0.78 -5.66
CA GLY A 148 -13.29 -1.62 -4.49
C GLY A 148 -14.09 -2.93 -4.55
N LEU A 149 -13.47 -4.02 -4.13
CA LEU A 149 -14.05 -5.36 -4.13
C LEU A 149 -14.56 -5.78 -2.74
N GLU A 150 -15.57 -6.65 -2.72
CA GLU A 150 -16.01 -7.30 -1.48
C GLU A 150 -14.93 -8.26 -0.99
N ASN A 151 -14.55 -8.10 0.28
CA ASN A 151 -13.52 -8.93 0.92
C ASN A 151 -13.72 -8.89 2.45
N PRO A 152 -13.24 -9.90 3.20
CA PRO A 152 -13.46 -9.97 4.65
C PRO A 152 -12.53 -9.06 5.46
N LEU A 153 -11.39 -8.62 4.90
CA LEU A 153 -10.43 -7.77 5.62
C LEU A 153 -10.86 -6.30 5.65
N ILE A 154 -11.48 -5.84 4.57
CA ILE A 154 -11.86 -4.45 4.32
C ILE A 154 -13.22 -4.43 3.59
N PRO A 155 -14.31 -4.89 4.23
CA PRO A 155 -15.62 -4.99 3.60
C PRO A 155 -16.20 -3.64 3.17
N GLN A 156 -15.65 -2.51 3.63
CA GLN A 156 -16.10 -1.15 3.28
C GLN A 156 -15.71 -0.74 1.86
N LEU A 157 -14.82 -1.48 1.18
CA LEU A 157 -14.43 -1.19 -0.20
C LEU A 157 -15.53 -1.53 -1.21
N VAL A 158 -16.40 -2.48 -0.91
CA VAL A 158 -17.45 -2.90 -1.87
C VAL A 158 -18.35 -1.73 -2.26
N GLY A 159 -18.58 -1.59 -3.56
CA GLY A 159 -19.42 -0.54 -4.12
C GLY A 159 -18.78 0.85 -4.13
N GLN A 160 -17.52 0.98 -3.70
CA GLN A 160 -16.74 2.20 -3.90
C GLN A 160 -16.10 2.22 -5.29
N SER A 161 -15.97 3.42 -5.86
CA SER A 161 -15.33 3.65 -7.15
C SER A 161 -14.63 5.00 -7.15
N TRP A 162 -13.52 5.06 -7.86
CA TRP A 162 -12.66 6.23 -7.96
C TRP A 162 -12.18 6.42 -9.38
N ASP A 163 -12.22 7.66 -9.86
CA ASP A 163 -11.43 8.01 -11.04
C ASP A 163 -9.95 8.03 -10.65
N TYR A 164 -9.06 7.83 -11.61
CA TYR A 164 -7.61 7.84 -11.39
C TYR A 164 -6.94 8.91 -12.26
N GLU A 165 -6.18 9.78 -11.61
CA GLU A 165 -5.44 10.89 -12.24
C GLU A 165 -3.96 10.89 -11.81
N GLY A 166 -3.46 9.78 -11.23
CA GLY A 166 -2.06 9.61 -10.84
C GLY A 166 -1.14 9.27 -12.01
N GLY A 167 0.13 8.98 -11.70
CA GLY A 167 1.04 8.37 -12.67
C GLY A 167 0.45 7.05 -13.16
N ASN A 168 0.52 6.79 -14.46
CA ASN A 168 -0.20 5.71 -15.11
C ASN A 168 0.65 5.13 -16.24
N ASP A 169 1.91 4.82 -15.99
CA ASP A 169 2.77 4.10 -16.93
C ASP A 169 3.31 2.86 -16.23
N TRP A 170 3.20 1.70 -16.89
CA TRP A 170 3.67 0.41 -16.38
C TRP A 170 3.08 0.10 -15.00
N ILE A 171 1.75 0.12 -14.94
CA ILE A 171 1.04 -0.24 -13.70
C ILE A 171 1.00 -1.77 -13.60
N ASP A 172 1.75 -2.32 -12.65
CA ASP A 172 1.76 -3.75 -12.37
C ASP A 172 0.33 -4.30 -12.19
N HIS A 173 0.13 -5.49 -12.74
CA HIS A 173 -1.04 -6.32 -12.45
C HIS A 173 -0.66 -7.32 -11.36
N ILE A 174 -1.38 -7.30 -10.24
CA ILE A 174 -1.13 -8.17 -9.08
C ILE A 174 -2.40 -8.90 -8.69
N GLU A 175 -2.28 -10.14 -8.25
CA GLU A 175 -3.38 -10.92 -7.67
C GLU A 175 -3.05 -11.34 -6.24
N ALA A 176 -4.06 -11.59 -5.42
CA ALA A 176 -3.86 -12.21 -4.13
C ALA A 176 -3.31 -13.63 -4.29
N ASP A 177 -2.25 -13.96 -3.54
CA ASP A 177 -1.74 -15.32 -3.48
C ASP A 177 -2.76 -16.22 -2.77
N PRO A 178 -3.32 -17.25 -3.44
CA PRO A 178 -4.27 -18.17 -2.82
C PRO A 178 -3.62 -19.05 -1.74
N THR A 179 -2.29 -19.11 -1.71
CA THR A 179 -1.48 -19.88 -0.76
C THR A 179 -0.27 -19.07 -0.28
N PRO A 180 -0.46 -17.96 0.48
CA PRO A 180 0.64 -17.06 0.84
C PRO A 180 1.81 -17.79 1.49
N ALA A 181 3.03 -17.43 1.12
CA ALA A 181 4.27 -18.10 1.54
C ALA A 181 4.43 -18.23 3.07
N TYR A 182 3.86 -17.29 3.83
CA TYR A 182 3.93 -17.26 5.29
C TYR A 182 2.61 -17.65 5.98
N GLY A 183 1.68 -18.29 5.24
CA GLY A 183 0.34 -18.63 5.71
C GLY A 183 -0.59 -17.42 5.80
N GLY A 184 -1.77 -17.59 6.41
CA GLY A 184 -2.78 -16.52 6.48
C GLY A 184 -3.64 -16.42 5.22
N GLU A 185 -4.25 -15.26 5.01
CA GLU A 185 -5.25 -15.03 3.97
C GLU A 185 -4.98 -13.71 3.23
N ALA A 186 -4.95 -13.77 1.90
CA ALA A 186 -4.84 -12.61 1.01
C ALA A 186 -6.11 -12.48 0.16
N TYR A 187 -6.48 -11.25 -0.19
CA TYR A 187 -7.67 -10.94 -0.99
C TYR A 187 -7.38 -9.82 -1.98
N ASP A 188 -7.88 -9.97 -3.20
CA ASP A 188 -7.98 -8.87 -4.14
C ASP A 188 -8.98 -7.84 -3.59
N VAL A 189 -8.57 -6.57 -3.58
CA VAL A 189 -9.35 -5.49 -2.95
C VAL A 189 -9.59 -4.30 -3.86
N LEU A 190 -8.74 -4.12 -4.87
CA LEU A 190 -8.90 -3.10 -5.90
C LEU A 190 -8.80 -3.73 -7.29
N GLN A 191 -9.63 -3.25 -8.20
CA GLN A 191 -9.65 -3.69 -9.59
C GLN A 191 -9.83 -2.51 -10.52
N ASP A 192 -9.12 -2.52 -11.65
CA ASP A 192 -9.46 -1.67 -12.78
C ASP A 192 -10.85 -2.02 -13.32
N ALA A 193 -11.72 -1.02 -13.44
CA ALA A 193 -13.11 -1.22 -13.80
C ALA A 193 -13.32 -1.43 -15.30
N ASP A 194 -12.39 -0.97 -16.15
CA ASP A 194 -12.50 -1.03 -17.60
C ASP A 194 -11.81 -2.29 -18.17
N GLN A 195 -10.63 -2.63 -17.64
CA GLN A 195 -9.78 -3.73 -18.10
C GLN A 195 -9.84 -4.98 -17.21
N TYR A 196 -10.38 -4.88 -15.99
CA TYR A 196 -10.62 -5.99 -15.06
C TYR A 196 -9.38 -6.70 -14.49
N TYR A 197 -8.18 -6.11 -14.60
CA TYR A 197 -7.03 -6.57 -13.83
C TYR A 197 -7.06 -6.01 -12.40
N TYR A 198 -6.40 -6.69 -11.48
CA TYR A 198 -6.34 -6.30 -10.08
C TYR A 198 -5.11 -5.45 -9.79
N THR A 199 -5.28 -4.49 -8.88
CA THR A 199 -4.29 -3.44 -8.60
C THR A 199 -4.05 -3.23 -7.12
N GLY A 200 -4.73 -4.01 -6.28
CA GLY A 200 -4.54 -3.93 -4.85
C GLY A 200 -4.91 -5.24 -4.16
N VAL A 201 -4.07 -5.61 -3.21
CA VAL A 201 -4.22 -6.83 -2.41
C VAL A 201 -4.05 -6.48 -0.93
N ALA A 202 -4.97 -6.98 -0.12
CA ALA A 202 -4.86 -6.95 1.34
C ALA A 202 -4.48 -8.33 1.84
N TYR A 203 -3.46 -8.39 2.70
CA TYR A 203 -2.96 -9.65 3.26
C TYR A 203 -2.93 -9.59 4.78
N SER A 204 -3.43 -10.66 5.39
CA SER A 204 -3.42 -10.88 6.83
C SER A 204 -2.72 -12.20 7.13
N GLN A 205 -1.46 -12.12 7.55
CA GLN A 205 -0.71 -13.30 7.97
C GLN A 205 -1.16 -13.83 9.34
N GLY A 206 -1.75 -12.94 10.15
CA GLY A 206 -2.22 -13.22 11.51
C GLY A 206 -1.45 -12.41 12.55
N THR A 207 -0.13 -12.31 12.40
CA THR A 207 0.73 -11.47 13.26
C THR A 207 0.97 -10.10 12.65
N TRP A 208 1.13 -10.03 11.34
CA TRP A 208 1.21 -8.78 10.58
C TRP A 208 0.14 -8.72 9.50
N ARG A 209 -0.06 -7.51 8.99
CA ARG A 209 -0.93 -7.23 7.85
C ARG A 209 -0.22 -6.32 6.86
N THR A 210 -0.54 -6.50 5.59
CA THR A 210 -0.01 -5.66 4.52
C THR A 210 -1.09 -5.25 3.52
N PHE A 211 -0.82 -4.16 2.81
CA PHE A 211 -1.62 -3.70 1.68
C PHE A 211 -0.70 -3.30 0.53
N ALA A 212 -0.88 -3.96 -0.60
CA ALA A 212 -0.22 -3.64 -1.86
C ALA A 212 -1.14 -2.78 -2.73
N SER A 213 -0.60 -1.72 -3.33
CA SER A 213 -1.29 -0.89 -4.33
C SER A 213 -0.36 -0.63 -5.51
N THR A 214 -0.80 -0.90 -6.74
CA THR A 214 0.00 -0.59 -7.94
C THR A 214 -0.24 0.84 -8.42
N GLY A 215 -1.39 1.44 -8.06
CA GLY A 215 -1.66 2.86 -8.21
C GLY A 215 -1.24 3.71 -7.01
N GLN A 216 -0.91 4.99 -7.24
CA GLN A 216 -0.63 5.97 -6.19
C GLN A 216 -1.94 6.38 -5.50
N LEU A 217 -2.00 6.31 -4.16
CA LEU A 217 -3.18 6.70 -3.40
C LEU A 217 -3.58 8.17 -3.63
N GLY A 218 -2.60 9.06 -3.77
CA GLY A 218 -2.81 10.47 -4.09
C GLY A 218 -3.35 10.71 -5.51
N GLY A 219 -3.38 9.69 -6.38
CA GLY A 219 -3.94 9.71 -7.72
C GLY A 219 -5.45 9.51 -7.78
N TYR A 220 -6.06 8.88 -6.77
CA TYR A 220 -7.50 8.62 -6.77
C TYR A 220 -8.32 9.89 -6.58
N ARG A 221 -9.48 9.95 -7.24
CA ARG A 221 -10.48 11.01 -7.12
C ARG A 221 -11.83 10.40 -6.78
N ALA A 222 -12.68 11.20 -6.14
CA ALA A 222 -14.06 10.79 -5.94
C ALA A 222 -14.69 10.47 -7.31
N GLY A 223 -15.15 9.24 -7.52
CA GLY A 223 -15.95 8.92 -8.70
C GLY A 223 -17.22 9.77 -8.72
N THR A 224 -17.68 10.11 -9.92
CA THR A 224 -18.95 10.83 -10.15
C THR A 224 -20.17 10.00 -9.73
#